data_AF-A0A3N6GN53-F1
#
_entry.id   AF-A0A3N6GN53-F1
#
_cell.length_a   1.000
_cell.length_b   1.000
_cell.length_c   1.000
_cell.angle_alpha   90.00
_cell.angle_beta   90.00
_cell.angle_gamma   90.00
#
_symmetry.space_group_name_H-M   'P 1'
#
loop_
_entity.id
_entity.type
_entity.pdbx_description
1 polymer ?
#
loop_
_entity_poly.entity_id
_entity_poly.type
_entity_poly.pdbx_seq_one_letter_code
_entity_poly.pdbx_strand_id
1 'polypeptide(L)'
;MQTIDAQIQNALHQTSPEAAMRDVKHVVARELQALDPKTEIKTTDYFNHTFIPDFVLTWGSGGQRPTRDIYLRFSVDAPLIQRDLKSLHEESPAFIAISGAERHPDDNSDSAAYEYDDCLLSSTAALESISRENSRTPVTQMIKASLLQGGKGYLVGDSAAEVQRAVSRADTALARLDGSEVSASVRAMNDYLSPAFSSRIERVMQVMWVSQGGDAERFPGTRETISALSSGELTQILPFLLTLEDVTSNDFWRNLGENLAIGHLQELEHWRGSMNLDLLVNANLDRISARGAAVDHLQPDLFDDLDRSPYWEVTDSHLHLRCGEVDFKFVDDRRKISHRTEMGIAPRWFEIEYRLDRYGIEGLEFTSPGSKTRIRSSTTEGLPESMDMQALSEALGEMARVMAVELRWPRSRHNIEIDFDGSTVESVGAALSPHILAYVGLDLLGQVSPGKLIDFQQFVTAGDRFPWWNDNGGRPSAVPEQL
;
A
#
# COMPACT_ATOMS: atom_id res chain seq x y z
N MET A 1 -17.62 29.22 -5.67
CA MET A 1 -16.96 28.48 -6.76
C MET A 1 -17.91 28.46 -7.94
N GLN A 2 -17.46 28.75 -9.17
CA GLN A 2 -18.32 28.62 -10.36
C GLN A 2 -18.53 27.13 -10.68
N THR A 3 -19.75 26.72 -11.03
CA THR A 3 -20.07 25.36 -11.46
C THR A 3 -19.33 24.99 -12.74
N ILE A 4 -19.12 23.70 -13.00
CA ILE A 4 -18.45 23.25 -14.21
C ILE A 4 -19.18 23.73 -15.47
N ASP A 5 -20.51 23.70 -15.45
CA ASP A 5 -21.33 24.16 -16.57
C ASP A 5 -21.12 25.64 -16.86
N ALA A 6 -21.02 26.50 -15.84
CA ALA A 6 -20.73 27.92 -16.03
C ALA A 6 -19.35 28.14 -16.64
N GLN A 7 -18.35 27.34 -16.23
CA GLN A 7 -17.00 27.39 -16.79
C GLN A 7 -16.97 26.94 -18.25
N ILE A 8 -17.71 25.87 -18.59
CA ILE A 8 -17.84 25.37 -19.96
C ILE A 8 -18.57 26.38 -20.85
N GLN A 9 -19.68 26.97 -20.39
CA GLN A 9 -20.39 28.01 -21.17
C GLN A 9 -19.50 29.23 -21.43
N ASN A 10 -18.74 29.67 -20.42
CA ASN A 10 -17.76 30.75 -20.60
C ASN A 10 -16.67 30.36 -21.62
N ALA A 11 -16.18 29.12 -21.59
CA ALA A 11 -15.21 28.61 -22.56
C ALA A 11 -15.80 28.52 -23.98
N LEU A 12 -17.07 28.20 -24.14
CA LEU A 12 -17.74 28.17 -25.45
C LEU A 12 -17.93 29.58 -26.06
N HIS A 13 -17.89 30.64 -25.25
CA HIS A 13 -18.00 32.03 -25.71
C HIS A 13 -16.67 32.66 -26.18
N GLN A 14 -15.59 31.87 -26.27
CA GLN A 14 -14.32 32.35 -26.80
C GLN A 14 -14.41 32.78 -28.27
N THR A 15 -13.59 33.75 -28.66
CA THR A 15 -13.65 34.37 -30.00
C THR A 15 -13.10 33.45 -31.11
N SER A 16 -12.27 32.47 -30.76
CA SER A 16 -11.72 31.49 -31.72
C SER A 16 -12.17 30.07 -31.35
N PRO A 17 -12.53 29.22 -32.34
CA PRO A 17 -12.89 27.82 -32.11
C PRO A 17 -11.80 27.01 -31.40
N GLU A 18 -10.53 27.28 -31.72
CA GLU A 18 -9.39 26.60 -31.10
C GLU A 18 -9.23 26.96 -29.63
N ALA A 19 -9.45 28.23 -29.28
CA ALA A 19 -9.47 28.65 -27.87
C ALA A 19 -10.66 28.04 -27.12
N ALA A 20 -11.85 28.00 -27.73
CA ALA A 20 -13.02 27.38 -27.12
C ALA A 20 -12.77 25.90 -26.83
N MET A 21 -12.24 25.16 -27.80
CA MET A 21 -11.87 23.75 -27.65
C MET A 21 -10.88 23.55 -26.50
N ARG A 22 -9.77 24.28 -26.52
CA ARG A 22 -8.71 24.17 -25.50
C ARG A 22 -9.27 24.46 -24.10
N ASP A 23 -10.06 25.52 -23.97
CA ASP A 23 -10.56 25.96 -22.67
C ASP A 23 -11.62 24.99 -22.12
N VAL A 24 -12.50 24.44 -22.96
CA VAL A 24 -13.44 23.36 -22.56
C VAL A 24 -12.67 22.13 -22.10
N LYS A 25 -11.69 21.68 -22.89
CA LYS A 25 -10.88 20.51 -22.52
C LYS A 25 -10.11 20.74 -21.21
N HIS A 26 -9.63 21.95 -20.97
CA HIS A 26 -8.95 22.29 -19.72
C HIS A 26 -9.90 22.21 -18.50
N VAL A 27 -11.13 22.69 -18.64
CA VAL A 27 -12.15 22.58 -17.59
C VAL A 27 -12.49 21.12 -17.31
N VAL A 28 -12.73 20.31 -18.34
CA VAL A 28 -13.07 18.89 -18.16
C VAL A 28 -11.90 18.09 -17.59
N ALA A 29 -10.67 18.31 -18.06
CA ALA A 29 -9.49 17.63 -17.54
C ALA A 29 -9.30 17.89 -16.03
N ARG A 30 -9.59 19.11 -15.56
CA ARG A 30 -9.53 19.44 -14.14
C ARG A 30 -10.55 18.64 -13.32
N GLU A 31 -11.74 18.45 -13.86
CA GLU A 31 -12.79 17.67 -13.19
C GLU A 31 -12.44 16.19 -13.13
N LEU A 32 -11.92 15.64 -14.22
CA LEU A 32 -11.42 14.27 -14.26
C LEU A 32 -10.28 14.07 -13.23
N GLN A 33 -9.35 15.03 -13.14
CA GLN A 33 -8.28 15.01 -12.14
C GLN A 33 -8.81 15.14 -10.70
N ALA A 34 -9.93 15.85 -10.49
CA ALA A 34 -10.54 15.98 -9.17
C ALA A 34 -11.21 14.68 -8.69
N LEU A 35 -11.69 13.85 -9.62
CA LEU A 35 -12.21 12.51 -9.32
C LEU A 35 -11.10 11.52 -9.00
N ASP A 36 -10.01 11.53 -9.76
CA ASP A 36 -8.85 10.67 -9.54
C ASP A 36 -7.54 11.46 -9.73
N PRO A 37 -6.96 12.00 -8.64
CA PRO A 37 -5.75 12.81 -8.67
C PRO A 37 -4.51 12.09 -9.20
N LYS A 38 -4.50 10.76 -9.29
CA LYS A 38 -3.36 9.97 -9.76
C LYS A 38 -3.47 9.57 -11.23
N THR A 39 -4.56 9.95 -11.89
CA THR A 39 -4.73 9.71 -13.34
C THR A 39 -3.77 10.58 -14.13
N GLU A 40 -3.12 9.98 -15.13
CA GLU A 40 -2.45 10.74 -16.18
C GLU A 40 -3.44 10.99 -17.32
N ILE A 41 -3.67 12.27 -17.63
CA ILE A 41 -4.62 12.70 -18.66
C ILE A 41 -3.84 13.17 -19.88
N LYS A 42 -3.90 12.40 -20.97
CA LYS A 42 -3.37 12.81 -22.27
C LYS A 42 -4.47 13.43 -23.12
N THR A 43 -4.40 14.74 -23.32
CA THR A 43 -5.28 15.47 -24.22
C THR A 43 -4.89 15.24 -25.68
N THR A 44 -5.86 14.93 -26.55
CA THR A 44 -5.65 14.87 -28.00
C THR A 44 -5.91 16.22 -28.67
N ASP A 45 -5.48 16.39 -29.92
CA ASP A 45 -5.79 17.60 -30.70
C ASP A 45 -7.21 17.61 -31.29
N TYR A 46 -7.98 16.53 -31.10
CA TYR A 46 -9.31 16.34 -31.68
C TYR A 46 -10.41 16.72 -30.71
N PHE A 47 -11.49 17.33 -31.18
CA PHE A 47 -12.66 17.63 -30.35
C PHE A 47 -13.95 17.21 -31.04
N ASN A 48 -14.78 16.44 -30.33
CA ASN A 48 -16.02 15.89 -30.86
C ASN A 48 -15.81 15.07 -32.16
N HIS A 49 -14.68 14.38 -32.26
CA HIS A 49 -14.35 13.51 -33.40
C HIS A 49 -14.99 12.12 -33.22
N THR A 50 -15.36 11.47 -34.33
CA THR A 50 -16.09 10.20 -34.32
C THR A 50 -15.22 9.01 -33.90
N PHE A 51 -13.90 9.04 -34.14
CA PHE A 51 -13.03 7.86 -33.95
C PHE A 51 -11.77 8.11 -33.11
N ILE A 52 -11.57 9.35 -32.64
CA ILE A 52 -10.38 9.70 -31.87
C ILE A 52 -10.87 10.33 -30.57
N PRO A 53 -10.45 9.82 -29.41
CA PRO A 53 -10.93 10.33 -28.14
C PRO A 53 -10.44 11.76 -27.90
N ASP A 54 -11.15 12.48 -27.04
CA ASP A 54 -10.75 13.80 -26.57
C ASP A 54 -9.62 13.70 -25.53
N PHE A 55 -9.67 12.65 -24.70
CA PHE A 55 -8.65 12.29 -23.73
C PHE A 55 -8.37 10.79 -23.71
N VAL A 56 -7.13 10.43 -23.43
CA VAL A 56 -6.74 9.09 -23.04
C VAL A 56 -6.28 9.15 -21.59
N LEU A 57 -7.00 8.48 -20.70
CA LEU A 57 -6.67 8.36 -19.28
C LEU A 57 -5.77 7.16 -19.10
N THR A 58 -4.76 7.27 -18.24
CA THR A 58 -3.81 6.18 -17.97
C THR A 58 -3.54 6.07 -16.48
N TRP A 59 -3.52 4.84 -15.95
CA TRP A 59 -3.29 4.55 -14.54
C TRP A 59 -2.04 3.68 -14.30
N GLY A 60 -1.50 3.75 -13.08
CA GLY A 60 -0.35 2.95 -12.66
C GLY A 60 0.97 3.35 -13.32
N SER A 61 1.99 2.50 -13.13
CA SER A 61 3.33 2.64 -13.71
C SER A 61 3.77 1.30 -14.34
N GLY A 62 4.54 1.32 -15.43
CA GLY A 62 4.98 0.10 -16.14
C GLY A 62 4.61 0.06 -17.62
N GLY A 63 4.85 -1.09 -18.27
CA GLY A 63 4.72 -1.27 -19.74
C GLY A 63 3.31 -1.55 -20.26
N GLN A 64 2.41 -2.10 -19.44
CA GLN A 64 1.00 -2.27 -19.75
C GLN A 64 0.16 -1.52 -18.72
N ARG A 65 -0.06 -0.24 -18.99
CA ARG A 65 -0.86 0.63 -18.12
C ARG A 65 -2.32 0.56 -18.56
N PRO A 66 -3.27 0.35 -17.64
CA PRO A 66 -4.69 0.47 -17.96
C PRO A 66 -4.96 1.84 -18.58
N THR A 67 -5.70 1.85 -19.68
CA THR A 67 -6.09 3.07 -20.38
C THR A 67 -7.60 3.14 -20.55
N ARG A 68 -8.14 4.35 -20.61
CA ARG A 68 -9.52 4.56 -21.01
C ARG A 68 -9.67 5.77 -21.91
N ASP A 69 -10.39 5.56 -23.00
CA ASP A 69 -10.75 6.60 -23.95
C ASP A 69 -11.96 7.39 -23.47
N ILE A 70 -11.85 8.72 -23.51
CA ILE A 70 -12.92 9.65 -23.14
C ILE A 70 -13.30 10.47 -24.36
N TYR A 71 -14.59 10.43 -24.69
CA TYR A 71 -15.18 11.17 -25.80
C TYR A 71 -16.11 12.25 -25.26
N LEU A 72 -15.85 13.50 -25.60
CA LEU A 72 -16.73 14.61 -25.26
C LEU A 72 -17.82 14.76 -26.31
N ARG A 73 -19.05 14.91 -25.84
CA ARG A 73 -20.23 15.14 -26.68
C ARG A 73 -21.03 16.29 -26.12
N PHE A 74 -21.80 16.99 -26.96
CA PHE A 74 -22.72 18.00 -26.44
C PHE A 74 -23.82 17.37 -25.58
N SER A 75 -24.34 16.20 -25.98
CA SER A 75 -25.33 15.42 -25.23
C SER A 75 -25.10 13.93 -25.48
N VAL A 76 -25.48 13.11 -24.49
CA VAL A 76 -25.48 11.64 -24.56
C VAL A 76 -26.88 11.07 -24.89
N ASP A 77 -27.91 11.90 -25.03
CA ASP A 77 -29.29 11.49 -25.36
C ASP A 77 -29.59 11.45 -26.86
N ALA A 78 -28.62 11.86 -27.69
CA ALA A 78 -28.83 11.99 -29.12
C ALA A 78 -28.76 10.63 -29.84
N PRO A 79 -29.50 10.42 -30.95
CA PRO A 79 -29.37 9.21 -31.79
C PRO A 79 -27.93 8.92 -32.27
N LEU A 80 -27.07 9.95 -32.25
CA LEU A 80 -25.65 9.83 -32.58
C LEU A 80 -24.89 8.96 -31.58
N ILE A 81 -25.30 8.91 -30.30
CA ILE A 81 -24.62 8.10 -29.29
C ILE A 81 -24.72 6.60 -29.62
N GLN A 82 -25.87 6.14 -30.14
CA GLN A 82 -26.05 4.74 -30.52
C GLN A 82 -25.07 4.32 -31.62
N ARG A 83 -24.79 5.22 -32.57
CA ARG A 83 -23.81 4.97 -33.62
C ARG A 83 -22.39 4.91 -33.05
N ASP A 84 -22.08 5.81 -32.12
CA ASP A 84 -20.76 5.86 -31.47
C ASP A 84 -20.54 4.60 -30.62
N LEU A 85 -21.52 4.19 -29.80
CA LEU A 85 -21.48 2.95 -29.01
C LEU A 85 -21.25 1.73 -29.89
N LYS A 86 -22.05 1.58 -30.95
CA LYS A 86 -21.89 0.48 -31.91
C LYS A 86 -20.48 0.40 -32.52
N SER A 87 -19.81 1.54 -32.67
CA SER A 87 -18.51 1.62 -33.36
C SER A 87 -17.30 1.60 -32.41
N LEU A 88 -17.46 1.96 -31.14
CA LEU A 88 -16.36 2.25 -30.22
C LEU A 88 -16.40 1.44 -28.91
N HIS A 89 -17.42 0.61 -28.67
CA HIS A 89 -17.60 -0.08 -27.39
C HIS A 89 -16.47 -1.06 -27.00
N GLU A 90 -15.70 -1.59 -27.97
CA GLU A 90 -14.74 -2.69 -27.74
C GLU A 90 -13.71 -2.43 -26.61
N GLU A 91 -13.37 -1.18 -26.34
CA GLU A 91 -12.41 -0.77 -25.29
C GLU A 91 -13.08 -0.07 -24.09
N SER A 92 -14.38 -0.28 -23.88
CA SER A 92 -15.16 0.24 -22.75
C SER A 92 -15.01 1.78 -22.53
N PRO A 93 -15.14 2.62 -23.58
CA PRO A 93 -14.92 4.06 -23.49
C PRO A 93 -15.93 4.75 -22.56
N ALA A 94 -15.63 6.00 -22.19
CA ALA A 94 -16.62 6.88 -21.58
C ALA A 94 -17.01 8.03 -22.50
N PHE A 95 -18.31 8.28 -22.62
CA PHE A 95 -18.87 9.43 -23.31
C PHE A 95 -19.39 10.43 -22.28
N ILE A 96 -18.85 11.65 -22.30
CA ILE A 96 -19.17 12.70 -21.34
C ILE A 96 -19.85 13.86 -22.05
N ALA A 97 -21.10 14.12 -21.67
CA ALA A 97 -21.85 15.30 -22.10
C ALA A 97 -21.29 16.58 -21.47
N ILE A 98 -20.97 17.58 -22.29
CA ILE A 98 -20.48 18.91 -21.85
C ILE A 98 -21.59 19.95 -21.69
N SER A 99 -22.82 19.66 -22.14
CA SER A 99 -23.95 20.58 -21.94
C SER A 99 -24.96 20.01 -20.95
N GLY A 100 -25.12 20.69 -19.81
CA GLY A 100 -26.01 20.32 -18.70
C GLY A 100 -27.49 20.58 -18.95
N ALA A 101 -27.96 20.57 -20.19
CA ALA A 101 -29.40 20.57 -20.44
C ALA A 101 -29.92 19.18 -20.07
N GLU A 102 -30.40 19.05 -18.82
CA GLU A 102 -31.23 17.95 -18.35
C GLU A 102 -32.43 17.80 -19.29
N ARG A 103 -32.24 17.10 -20.40
CA ARG A 103 -33.34 16.43 -21.08
C ARG A 103 -33.56 15.15 -20.32
N HIS A 104 -34.81 14.88 -19.98
CA HIS A 104 -35.17 13.53 -19.56
C HIS A 104 -34.68 12.56 -20.62
N PRO A 105 -34.10 11.41 -20.21
CA PRO A 105 -33.73 10.37 -21.15
C PRO A 105 -34.96 10.05 -22.01
N ASP A 106 -34.80 10.06 -23.32
CA ASP A 106 -35.75 9.33 -24.16
C ASP A 106 -35.59 7.85 -23.80
N ASP A 107 -36.67 7.05 -23.78
CA ASP A 107 -36.62 5.59 -23.50
C ASP A 107 -35.53 4.84 -24.33
N ASN A 108 -35.10 5.44 -25.45
CA ASN A 108 -34.05 4.93 -26.33
C ASN A 108 -32.61 5.09 -25.81
N SER A 109 -32.30 6.06 -24.94
CA SER A 109 -30.94 6.24 -24.40
C SER A 109 -30.65 5.27 -23.27
N ASP A 110 -31.60 5.05 -22.36
CA ASP A 110 -31.53 3.98 -21.35
C ASP A 110 -31.43 2.61 -22.03
N SER A 111 -32.26 2.34 -23.04
CA SER A 111 -32.19 1.10 -23.83
C SER A 111 -30.83 0.87 -24.49
N ALA A 112 -30.16 1.92 -24.97
CA ALA A 112 -28.84 1.80 -25.59
C ALA A 112 -27.74 1.56 -24.55
N ALA A 113 -27.85 2.17 -23.37
CA ALA A 113 -26.94 1.91 -22.26
C ALA A 113 -27.01 0.47 -21.77
N TYR A 114 -28.21 -0.14 -21.78
CA TYR A 114 -28.38 -1.57 -21.48
C TYR A 114 -27.75 -2.49 -22.54
N GLU A 115 -27.72 -2.07 -23.81
CA GLU A 115 -27.10 -2.85 -24.89
C GLU A 115 -25.57 -2.83 -24.81
N TYR A 116 -24.98 -1.72 -24.37
CA TYR A 116 -23.53 -1.49 -24.26
C TYR A 116 -23.14 -1.18 -22.80
N ASP A 117 -23.42 -2.13 -21.91
CA ASP A 117 -23.18 -2.02 -20.45
C ASP A 117 -21.67 -2.05 -20.07
N ASP A 118 -20.75 -1.95 -21.01
CA ASP A 118 -19.32 -1.77 -20.75
C ASP A 118 -18.88 -0.31 -20.93
N CYS A 119 -19.70 0.51 -21.59
CA CYS A 119 -19.45 1.92 -21.82
C CYS A 119 -20.05 2.78 -20.70
N LEU A 120 -19.38 3.88 -20.34
CA LEU A 120 -19.96 4.88 -19.44
C LEU A 120 -20.58 6.02 -20.24
N LEU A 121 -21.86 6.30 -20.03
CA LEU A 121 -22.53 7.50 -20.52
C LEU A 121 -22.77 8.44 -19.34
N SER A 122 -22.13 9.61 -19.31
CA SER A 122 -22.26 10.54 -18.20
C SER A 122 -22.25 12.00 -18.66
N SER A 123 -22.25 12.93 -17.71
CA SER A 123 -22.17 14.37 -17.95
C SER A 123 -21.20 15.04 -17.00
N THR A 124 -20.68 16.20 -17.40
CA THR A 124 -19.82 17.03 -16.55
C THR A 124 -20.50 17.39 -15.22
N ALA A 125 -21.81 17.64 -15.24
CA ALA A 125 -22.59 17.91 -14.04
C ALA A 125 -22.70 16.70 -13.09
N ALA A 126 -22.86 15.49 -13.63
CA ALA A 126 -22.89 14.25 -12.83
C ALA A 126 -21.52 13.97 -12.19
N LEU A 127 -20.43 14.16 -12.94
CA LEU A 127 -19.08 14.00 -12.42
C LEU A 127 -18.77 15.03 -11.33
N GLU A 128 -19.16 16.30 -11.54
CA GLU A 128 -18.99 17.37 -10.55
C GLU A 128 -19.79 17.10 -9.25
N SER A 129 -21.00 16.54 -9.35
CA SER A 129 -21.80 16.25 -8.15
C SER A 129 -21.16 15.17 -7.28
N ILE A 130 -20.55 14.15 -7.90
CA ILE A 130 -19.85 13.05 -7.23
C ILE A 130 -18.48 13.50 -6.69
N SER A 131 -17.72 14.31 -7.45
CA SER A 131 -16.37 14.73 -7.08
C SER A 131 -16.36 15.63 -5.84
N ARG A 132 -17.39 16.47 -5.66
CA ARG A 132 -17.53 17.41 -4.54
C ARG A 132 -17.64 16.77 -3.15
N GLU A 133 -17.88 15.46 -3.07
CA GLU A 133 -18.01 14.77 -1.79
C GLU A 133 -16.65 14.65 -1.10
N ASN A 134 -16.39 15.41 -0.03
CA ASN A 134 -15.04 15.56 0.53
C ASN A 134 -14.58 14.43 1.47
N SER A 135 -15.22 13.27 1.46
CA SER A 135 -14.78 12.18 2.32
C SER A 135 -13.44 11.59 1.84
N ARG A 136 -12.56 11.34 2.81
CA ARG A 136 -11.24 10.73 2.62
C ARG A 136 -11.19 9.27 3.07
N THR A 137 -12.33 8.60 3.24
CA THR A 137 -12.30 7.17 3.52
C THR A 137 -11.79 6.39 2.31
N PRO A 138 -11.24 5.18 2.52
CA PRO A 138 -10.86 4.30 1.42
C PRO A 138 -12.01 4.11 0.43
N VAL A 139 -13.21 3.79 0.92
CA VAL A 139 -14.38 3.49 0.08
C VAL A 139 -14.75 4.66 -0.83
N THR A 140 -14.88 5.88 -0.30
CA THR A 140 -15.24 7.04 -1.12
C THR A 140 -14.16 7.35 -2.16
N GLN A 141 -12.88 7.28 -1.79
CA GLN A 141 -11.79 7.48 -2.73
C GLN A 141 -11.77 6.40 -3.82
N MET A 142 -12.00 5.13 -3.43
CA MET A 142 -12.07 4.00 -4.34
C MET A 142 -13.23 4.13 -5.33
N ILE A 143 -14.42 4.53 -4.89
CA ILE A 143 -15.59 4.70 -5.77
C ILE A 143 -15.30 5.77 -6.82
N LYS A 144 -14.77 6.93 -6.40
CA LYS A 144 -14.45 8.03 -7.32
C LYS A 144 -13.42 7.64 -8.37
N ALA A 145 -12.32 7.00 -7.97
CA ALA A 145 -11.30 6.53 -8.89
C ALA A 145 -11.82 5.42 -9.82
N SER A 146 -12.63 4.50 -9.29
CA SER A 146 -13.21 3.40 -10.05
C SER A 146 -14.23 3.87 -11.09
N LEU A 147 -14.89 5.00 -10.87
CA LEU A 147 -15.85 5.54 -11.82
C LEU A 147 -15.19 5.86 -13.17
N LEU A 148 -14.01 6.47 -13.15
CA LEU A 148 -13.26 6.76 -14.36
C LEU A 148 -12.64 5.50 -14.95
N GLN A 149 -12.14 4.58 -14.13
CA GLN A 149 -11.44 3.38 -14.60
C GLN A 149 -12.36 2.32 -15.19
N GLY A 150 -13.55 2.13 -14.61
CA GLY A 150 -14.47 1.07 -14.99
C GLY A 150 -15.93 1.36 -14.69
N GLY A 151 -16.31 2.64 -14.58
CA GLY A 151 -17.72 3.01 -14.60
C GLY A 151 -18.40 2.56 -15.88
N LYS A 152 -19.70 2.28 -15.81
CA LYS A 152 -20.50 1.76 -16.92
C LYS A 152 -21.95 2.24 -16.84
N GLY A 153 -22.69 2.03 -17.93
CA GLY A 153 -24.11 2.33 -18.03
C GLY A 153 -24.39 3.83 -18.13
N TYR A 154 -25.66 4.19 -17.87
CA TYR A 154 -26.15 5.56 -17.97
C TYR A 154 -26.12 6.26 -16.61
N LEU A 155 -25.20 7.21 -16.44
CA LEU A 155 -24.95 7.96 -15.21
C LEU A 155 -25.24 9.45 -15.40
N VAL A 156 -26.52 9.78 -15.56
CA VAL A 156 -27.04 11.14 -15.66
C VAL A 156 -28.32 11.25 -14.82
N GLY A 157 -28.66 12.45 -14.33
CA GLY A 157 -29.92 12.69 -13.61
C GLY A 157 -30.06 11.84 -12.34
N ASP A 158 -31.15 11.08 -12.26
CA ASP A 158 -31.49 10.27 -11.08
C ASP A 158 -30.43 9.21 -10.75
N SER A 159 -29.82 8.59 -11.77
CA SER A 159 -28.73 7.62 -11.62
C SER A 159 -27.48 8.24 -11.02
N ALA A 160 -27.11 9.45 -11.47
CA ALA A 160 -26.00 10.19 -10.89
C ALA A 160 -26.29 10.59 -9.43
N ALA A 161 -27.53 10.99 -9.14
CA ALA A 161 -27.95 11.29 -7.77
C ALA A 161 -27.95 10.05 -6.87
N GLU A 162 -28.19 8.85 -7.40
CA GLU A 162 -28.09 7.59 -6.68
C GLU A 162 -26.64 7.26 -6.31
N VAL A 163 -25.72 7.33 -7.27
CA VAL A 163 -24.29 7.10 -6.99
C VAL A 163 -23.75 8.16 -6.02
N GLN A 164 -24.12 9.42 -6.18
CA GLN A 164 -23.74 10.47 -5.23
C GLN A 164 -24.25 10.17 -3.81
N ARG A 165 -25.50 9.72 -3.67
CA ARG A 165 -26.07 9.30 -2.38
C ARG A 165 -25.31 8.11 -1.78
N ALA A 166 -24.96 7.11 -2.60
CA ALA A 166 -24.13 5.99 -2.17
C ALA A 166 -22.75 6.46 -1.66
N VAL A 167 -22.07 7.33 -2.41
CA VAL A 167 -20.73 7.85 -2.05
C VAL A 167 -20.77 8.68 -0.75
N SER A 168 -21.75 9.57 -0.61
CA SER A 168 -21.87 10.45 0.57
C SER A 168 -22.29 9.73 1.84
N ARG A 169 -23.02 8.61 1.72
CA ARG A 169 -23.55 7.87 2.87
C ARG A 169 -22.74 6.65 3.25
N ALA A 170 -21.94 6.08 2.34
CA ALA A 170 -21.19 4.84 2.56
C ALA A 170 -20.45 4.85 3.90
N ASP A 171 -19.73 5.94 4.21
CA ASP A 171 -18.91 6.01 5.42
C ASP A 171 -19.73 6.08 6.69
N THR A 172 -20.76 6.91 6.70
CA THR A 172 -21.63 7.04 7.88
C THR A 172 -22.41 5.74 8.10
N ALA A 173 -22.81 5.06 7.02
CA ALA A 173 -23.47 3.77 7.07
C ALA A 173 -22.54 2.68 7.63
N LEU A 174 -21.28 2.61 7.15
CA LEU A 174 -20.26 1.69 7.66
C LEU A 174 -19.94 1.96 9.14
N ALA A 175 -19.74 3.22 9.52
CA ALA A 175 -19.45 3.61 10.90
C ALA A 175 -20.59 3.30 11.88
N ARG A 176 -21.85 3.30 11.40
CA ARG A 176 -23.04 2.97 12.20
C ARG A 176 -23.47 1.51 12.07
N LEU A 177 -22.78 0.72 11.25
CA LEU A 177 -23.19 -0.63 10.87
C LEU A 177 -24.64 -0.68 10.36
N ASP A 178 -25.06 0.32 9.58
CA ASP A 178 -26.39 0.39 8.97
C ASP A 178 -26.45 -0.51 7.74
N GLY A 179 -26.91 -1.75 7.94
CA GLY A 179 -26.94 -2.74 6.86
C GLY A 179 -27.78 -2.32 5.65
N SER A 180 -28.80 -1.49 5.84
CA SER A 180 -29.71 -1.08 4.75
C SER A 180 -29.06 -0.05 3.82
N GLU A 181 -28.41 0.96 4.38
CA GLU A 181 -27.69 1.99 3.61
C GLU A 181 -26.39 1.44 3.00
N VAL A 182 -25.70 0.51 3.67
CA VAL A 182 -24.56 -0.22 3.07
C VAL A 182 -25.05 -1.06 1.88
N SER A 183 -26.16 -1.80 2.01
CA SER A 183 -26.72 -2.57 0.89
C SER A 183 -27.11 -1.70 -0.30
N ALA A 184 -27.70 -0.53 -0.04
CA ALA A 184 -28.03 0.44 -1.09
C ALA A 184 -26.77 0.94 -1.81
N SER A 185 -25.70 1.20 -1.06
CA SER A 185 -24.41 1.63 -1.62
C SER A 185 -23.77 0.53 -2.47
N VAL A 186 -23.77 -0.72 -1.99
CA VAL A 186 -23.29 -1.89 -2.74
C VAL A 186 -24.06 -2.09 -4.04
N ARG A 187 -25.39 -1.93 -4.00
CA ARG A 187 -26.22 -2.03 -5.21
C ARG A 187 -25.85 -0.97 -6.24
N ALA A 188 -25.77 0.30 -5.83
CA ALA A 188 -25.40 1.39 -6.73
C ALA A 188 -24.03 1.14 -7.39
N MET A 189 -23.05 0.62 -6.66
CA MET A 189 -21.74 0.28 -7.26
C MET A 189 -21.82 -0.87 -8.25
N ASN A 190 -22.60 -1.92 -7.98
CA ASN A 190 -22.77 -3.04 -8.89
C ASN A 190 -23.52 -2.65 -10.17
N ASP A 191 -24.42 -1.67 -10.08
CA ASP A 191 -25.21 -1.20 -11.22
C ASP A 191 -24.36 -0.32 -12.16
N TYR A 192 -23.42 0.49 -11.63
CA TYR A 192 -22.69 1.49 -12.40
C TYR A 192 -21.17 1.28 -12.51
N LEU A 193 -20.61 0.20 -11.95
CA LEU A 193 -19.20 -0.16 -12.10
C LEU A 193 -19.06 -1.56 -12.68
N SER A 194 -17.99 -1.80 -13.44
CA SER A 194 -17.69 -3.15 -13.94
C SER A 194 -17.46 -4.12 -12.78
N PRO A 195 -17.74 -5.44 -12.96
CA PRO A 195 -17.64 -6.43 -11.88
C PRO A 195 -16.27 -6.42 -11.18
N ALA A 196 -15.19 -6.20 -11.93
CA ALA A 196 -13.84 -6.14 -11.38
C ALA A 196 -13.67 -5.00 -10.35
N PHE A 197 -14.28 -3.84 -10.57
CA PHE A 197 -14.21 -2.71 -9.64
C PHE A 197 -15.24 -2.82 -8.52
N SER A 198 -16.47 -3.24 -8.83
CA SER A 198 -17.52 -3.37 -7.82
C SER A 198 -17.17 -4.41 -6.76
N SER A 199 -16.65 -5.59 -7.15
CA SER A 199 -16.19 -6.62 -6.22
C SER A 199 -15.05 -6.12 -5.32
N ARG A 200 -14.10 -5.33 -5.85
CA ARG A 200 -12.99 -4.76 -5.06
C ARG A 200 -13.50 -3.76 -4.03
N ILE A 201 -14.39 -2.84 -4.42
CA ILE A 201 -14.93 -1.85 -3.48
C ILE A 201 -15.78 -2.54 -2.43
N GLU A 202 -16.62 -3.49 -2.83
CA GLU A 202 -17.44 -4.27 -1.92
C GLU A 202 -16.58 -5.00 -0.88
N ARG A 203 -15.46 -5.58 -1.32
CA ARG A 203 -14.49 -6.22 -0.42
C ARG A 203 -13.87 -5.23 0.56
N VAL A 204 -13.53 -4.02 0.13
CA VAL A 204 -13.01 -2.97 1.02
C VAL A 204 -14.08 -2.46 1.99
N MET A 205 -15.34 -2.35 1.54
CA MET A 205 -16.48 -2.04 2.41
C MET A 205 -16.66 -3.13 3.49
N GLN A 206 -16.48 -4.40 3.15
CA GLN A 206 -16.52 -5.49 4.13
C GLN A 206 -15.38 -5.38 5.16
N VAL A 207 -14.15 -5.13 4.72
CA VAL A 207 -13.02 -4.89 5.64
C VAL A 207 -13.31 -3.72 6.57
N MET A 208 -13.87 -2.63 6.04
CA MET A 208 -14.30 -1.50 6.85
C MET A 208 -15.42 -1.87 7.83
N TRP A 209 -16.43 -2.61 7.39
CA TRP A 209 -17.52 -3.10 8.24
C TRP A 209 -16.98 -3.89 9.45
N VAL A 210 -16.06 -4.83 9.21
CA VAL A 210 -15.40 -5.61 10.27
C VAL A 210 -14.54 -4.70 11.16
N SER A 211 -13.85 -3.69 10.61
CA SER A 211 -13.10 -2.71 11.41
C SER A 211 -13.93 -1.85 12.33
N GLN A 212 -15.22 -1.67 12.02
CA GLN A 212 -16.17 -0.97 12.89
C GLN A 212 -16.85 -1.92 13.90
N GLY A 213 -16.42 -3.19 13.98
CA GLY A 213 -16.98 -4.19 14.89
C GLY A 213 -18.17 -4.97 14.32
N GLY A 214 -18.43 -4.86 13.02
CA GLY A 214 -19.43 -5.65 12.33
C GLY A 214 -18.99 -7.10 12.12
N ASP A 215 -19.97 -8.01 12.04
CA ASP A 215 -19.73 -9.41 11.70
C ASP A 215 -19.63 -9.58 10.17
N ALA A 216 -18.57 -10.24 9.68
CA ALA A 216 -18.35 -10.48 8.26
C ALA A 216 -19.48 -11.28 7.62
N GLU A 217 -20.10 -12.22 8.35
CA GLU A 217 -21.21 -13.03 7.85
C GLU A 217 -22.50 -12.22 7.66
N ARG A 218 -22.58 -11.06 8.33
CA ARG A 218 -23.73 -10.14 8.27
C ARG A 218 -23.51 -8.96 7.34
N PHE A 219 -22.36 -8.92 6.65
CA PHE A 219 -22.09 -7.87 5.69
C PHE A 219 -23.15 -7.89 4.58
N PRO A 220 -23.83 -6.77 4.29
CA PRO A 220 -24.97 -6.72 3.37
C PRO A 220 -24.53 -6.59 1.90
N GLY A 221 -23.61 -7.46 1.49
CA GLY A 221 -23.04 -7.54 0.15
C GLY A 221 -23.61 -8.67 -0.71
N THR A 222 -22.95 -8.92 -1.83
CA THR A 222 -23.10 -10.11 -2.65
C THR A 222 -22.55 -11.34 -1.94
N ARG A 223 -23.07 -12.53 -2.29
CA ARG A 223 -22.75 -13.78 -1.59
C ARG A 223 -21.28 -14.20 -1.71
N GLU A 224 -20.57 -13.75 -2.74
CA GLU A 224 -19.16 -14.05 -2.95
C GLU A 224 -18.28 -13.37 -1.90
N THR A 225 -18.70 -12.20 -1.41
CA THR A 225 -17.93 -11.37 -0.47
C THR A 225 -18.06 -11.81 0.99
N ILE A 226 -19.00 -12.70 1.35
CA ILE A 226 -19.28 -13.06 2.76
C ILE A 226 -18.09 -13.79 3.44
N SER A 227 -17.22 -14.41 2.64
CA SER A 227 -16.02 -15.10 3.14
C SER A 227 -14.92 -14.14 3.60
N ALA A 228 -13.96 -14.61 4.40
CA ALA A 228 -12.74 -13.84 4.68
C ALA A 228 -11.96 -13.54 3.39
N LEU A 229 -11.23 -12.43 3.36
CA LEU A 229 -10.41 -12.02 2.21
C LEU A 229 -9.39 -13.12 1.88
N SER A 230 -9.48 -13.69 0.67
CA SER A 230 -8.52 -14.69 0.21
C SER A 230 -7.17 -14.04 -0.14
N SER A 231 -6.11 -14.86 -0.13
CA SER A 231 -4.76 -14.44 -0.53
C SER A 231 -4.72 -13.77 -1.91
N GLY A 232 -5.41 -14.37 -2.90
CA GLY A 232 -5.43 -13.82 -4.26
C GLY A 232 -6.18 -12.48 -4.37
N GLU A 233 -7.24 -12.29 -3.60
CA GLU A 233 -7.97 -11.01 -3.57
C GLU A 233 -7.18 -9.91 -2.87
N LEU A 234 -6.43 -10.26 -1.82
CA LEU A 234 -5.55 -9.31 -1.14
C LEU A 234 -4.51 -8.77 -2.12
N THR A 235 -3.82 -9.64 -2.87
CA THR A 235 -2.87 -9.22 -3.92
C THR A 235 -3.50 -8.30 -4.94
N GLN A 236 -4.75 -8.55 -5.35
CA GLN A 236 -5.43 -7.72 -6.36
C GLN A 236 -5.85 -6.33 -5.82
N ILE A 237 -6.20 -6.23 -4.55
CA ILE A 237 -6.71 -4.99 -3.94
C ILE A 237 -5.57 -4.11 -3.41
N LEU A 238 -4.46 -4.70 -2.95
CA LEU A 238 -3.33 -3.98 -2.35
C LEU A 238 -2.79 -2.83 -3.21
N PRO A 239 -2.46 -3.00 -4.51
CA PRO A 239 -1.97 -1.91 -5.35
C PRO A 239 -2.91 -0.71 -5.33
N PHE A 240 -4.21 -0.96 -5.41
CA PHE A 240 -5.20 0.11 -5.44
C PHE A 240 -5.29 0.86 -4.11
N LEU A 241 -5.35 0.15 -2.99
CA LEU A 241 -5.39 0.76 -1.66
C LEU A 241 -4.13 1.57 -1.35
N LEU A 242 -2.97 1.06 -1.73
CA LEU A 242 -1.71 1.77 -1.54
C LEU A 242 -1.60 3.01 -2.45
N THR A 243 -2.32 3.05 -3.58
CA THR A 243 -2.49 4.25 -4.40
C THR A 243 -3.56 5.23 -3.92
N LEU A 244 -4.27 5.01 -2.82
CA LEU A 244 -5.20 6.04 -2.33
C LEU A 244 -4.43 7.23 -1.71
N GLU A 245 -5.14 8.31 -1.36
CA GLU A 245 -4.65 9.26 -0.37
C GLU A 245 -4.47 8.56 0.98
N ASP A 246 -3.75 9.20 1.91
CA ASP A 246 -3.36 8.59 3.17
C ASP A 246 -4.59 8.17 4.00
N VAL A 247 -4.70 6.86 4.26
CA VAL A 247 -5.76 6.25 5.07
C VAL A 247 -5.23 6.10 6.49
N THR A 248 -5.63 6.98 7.39
CA THR A 248 -5.07 7.02 8.76
C THR A 248 -5.67 5.99 9.74
N SER A 249 -6.55 5.10 9.27
CA SER A 249 -7.22 4.13 10.14
C SER A 249 -6.36 2.87 10.34
N ASN A 250 -5.71 2.77 11.50
CA ASN A 250 -4.94 1.58 11.87
C ASN A 250 -5.79 0.31 11.97
N ASP A 251 -7.06 0.40 12.41
CA ASP A 251 -7.93 -0.76 12.55
C ASP A 251 -8.34 -1.32 11.17
N PHE A 252 -8.46 -0.43 10.17
CA PHE A 252 -8.65 -0.83 8.78
C PHE A 252 -7.44 -1.62 8.28
N TRP A 253 -6.22 -1.07 8.41
CA TRP A 253 -5.00 -1.74 7.98
C TRP A 253 -4.75 -3.04 8.73
N ARG A 254 -5.06 -3.06 10.02
CA ARG A 254 -5.01 -4.27 10.85
C ARG A 254 -5.95 -5.35 10.32
N ASN A 255 -7.20 -5.02 10.00
CA ASN A 255 -8.14 -6.03 9.51
C ASN A 255 -7.84 -6.46 8.07
N LEU A 256 -7.44 -5.54 7.21
CA LEU A 256 -6.97 -5.88 5.87
C LEU A 256 -5.81 -6.86 5.92
N GLY A 257 -4.90 -6.69 6.89
CA GLY A 257 -3.72 -7.52 7.04
C GLY A 257 -3.90 -8.80 7.86
N GLU A 258 -5.12 -9.24 8.12
CA GLU A 258 -5.38 -10.50 8.86
C GLU A 258 -4.70 -11.71 8.23
N ASN A 259 -4.72 -11.80 6.90
CA ASN A 259 -4.06 -12.85 6.12
C ASN A 259 -2.79 -12.36 5.42
N LEU A 260 -2.26 -11.19 5.79
CA LEU A 260 -1.08 -10.63 5.15
C LEU A 260 0.16 -11.47 5.48
N ALA A 261 0.95 -11.68 4.45
CA ALA A 261 2.19 -12.43 4.51
C ALA A 261 3.19 -11.70 3.62
N ILE A 262 4.48 -11.90 3.89
CA ILE A 262 5.54 -11.22 3.14
C ILE A 262 5.46 -11.52 1.64
N GLY A 263 5.03 -12.72 1.24
CA GLY A 263 4.84 -13.10 -0.17
C GLY A 263 3.88 -12.17 -0.93
N HIS A 264 2.78 -11.74 -0.29
CA HIS A 264 1.83 -10.80 -0.91
C HIS A 264 2.48 -9.43 -1.18
N LEU A 265 3.38 -8.97 -0.30
CA LEU A 265 4.11 -7.72 -0.50
C LEU A 265 5.17 -7.87 -1.59
N GLN A 266 5.79 -9.05 -1.70
CA GLN A 266 6.78 -9.37 -2.74
C GLN A 266 6.17 -9.42 -4.15
N GLU A 267 4.88 -9.71 -4.27
CA GLU A 267 4.13 -9.69 -5.54
C GLU A 267 3.89 -8.27 -6.10
N LEU A 268 4.11 -7.21 -5.30
CA LEU A 268 3.96 -5.83 -5.79
C LEU A 268 5.09 -5.38 -6.74
N GLU A 269 6.15 -6.19 -6.91
CA GLU A 269 7.37 -5.99 -7.72
C GLU A 269 8.16 -4.70 -7.43
N HIS A 270 7.54 -3.52 -7.61
CA HIS A 270 8.11 -2.20 -7.34
C HIS A 270 7.07 -1.25 -6.75
N TRP A 271 7.17 -1.00 -5.45
CA TRP A 271 6.32 -0.08 -4.71
C TRP A 271 7.17 0.92 -3.92
N ARG A 272 7.15 2.19 -4.34
CA ARG A 272 7.85 3.26 -3.62
C ARG A 272 7.25 3.46 -2.22
N GLY A 273 8.09 3.83 -1.26
CA GLY A 273 7.63 4.09 0.09
C GLY A 273 6.51 5.13 0.16
N SER A 274 5.45 4.77 0.89
CA SER A 274 4.26 5.60 1.09
C SER A 274 3.70 5.40 2.49
N MET A 275 3.01 6.41 3.01
CA MET A 275 2.37 6.34 4.32
C MET A 275 1.41 5.16 4.44
N ASN A 276 0.66 4.84 3.38
CA ASN A 276 -0.24 3.68 3.36
C ASN A 276 0.52 2.34 3.47
N LEU A 277 1.68 2.21 2.84
CA LEU A 277 2.52 1.01 3.00
C LEU A 277 3.06 0.93 4.43
N ASP A 278 3.51 2.06 4.98
CA ASP A 278 3.99 2.12 6.35
C ASP A 278 2.93 1.69 7.35
N LEU A 279 1.71 2.24 7.21
CA LEU A 279 0.58 1.89 8.06
C LEU A 279 0.17 0.42 7.90
N LEU A 280 0.14 -0.11 6.67
CA LEU A 280 -0.17 -1.52 6.40
C LEU A 280 0.82 -2.46 7.09
N VAL A 281 2.11 -2.23 6.90
CA VAL A 281 3.15 -3.11 7.44
C VAL A 281 3.19 -2.96 8.95
N ASN A 282 3.27 -1.74 9.49
CA ASN A 282 3.37 -1.50 10.93
C ASN A 282 2.16 -2.03 11.71
N ALA A 283 0.95 -1.92 11.15
CA ALA A 283 -0.25 -2.49 11.76
C ALA A 283 -0.25 -4.03 11.81
N ASN A 284 0.61 -4.72 11.05
CA ASN A 284 0.59 -6.17 10.89
C ASN A 284 1.96 -6.84 11.16
N LEU A 285 2.92 -6.13 11.74
CA LEU A 285 4.25 -6.67 11.96
C LEU A 285 4.26 -7.98 12.77
N ASP A 286 3.43 -8.13 13.79
CA ASP A 286 3.28 -9.38 14.56
C ASP A 286 2.65 -10.55 13.79
N ARG A 287 2.05 -10.29 12.62
CA ARG A 287 1.44 -11.30 11.74
C ARG A 287 2.35 -11.65 10.55
N ILE A 288 3.08 -10.66 10.05
CA ILE A 288 4.06 -10.87 8.97
C ILE A 288 5.26 -11.61 9.55
N SER A 289 5.65 -12.70 8.90
CA SER A 289 6.81 -13.49 9.29
C SER A 289 7.86 -13.51 8.18
N ALA A 290 9.12 -13.36 8.56
CA ALA A 290 10.30 -13.42 7.71
C ALA A 290 11.27 -14.49 8.27
N ARG A 291 12.01 -15.14 7.36
CA ARG A 291 13.06 -16.10 7.71
C ARG A 291 14.42 -15.45 7.93
N GLY A 292 14.65 -14.31 7.29
CA GLY A 292 15.86 -13.54 7.47
C GLY A 292 15.73 -12.14 6.90
N ALA A 293 16.72 -11.32 7.22
CA ALA A 293 16.94 -10.01 6.66
C ALA A 293 18.41 -9.90 6.27
N ALA A 294 18.68 -9.35 5.09
CA ALA A 294 20.00 -8.88 4.74
C ALA A 294 20.09 -7.38 5.02
N VAL A 295 21.24 -6.93 5.50
CA VAL A 295 21.45 -5.58 5.99
C VAL A 295 22.54 -4.90 5.17
N ASP A 296 22.14 -3.88 4.43
CA ASP A 296 23.02 -3.19 3.48
C ASP A 296 23.28 -1.77 3.96
N HIS A 297 24.55 -1.35 3.95
CA HIS A 297 24.95 0.01 4.28
C HIS A 297 24.96 0.83 2.99
N LEU A 298 24.01 1.76 2.89
CA LEU A 298 23.93 2.69 1.77
C LEU A 298 25.02 3.74 1.93
N GLN A 299 25.76 3.98 0.87
CA GLN A 299 26.61 5.16 0.80
C GLN A 299 25.70 6.37 0.56
N PRO A 300 25.68 7.36 1.47
CA PRO A 300 24.84 8.53 1.28
C PRO A 300 25.28 9.30 0.03
N ASP A 301 24.35 9.49 -0.92
CA ASP A 301 24.53 10.44 -1.99
C ASP A 301 24.39 11.88 -1.47
N LEU A 302 24.93 12.85 -2.21
CA LEU A 302 24.87 14.29 -1.86
C LEU A 302 23.44 14.84 -1.66
N PHE A 303 22.42 14.10 -2.10
CA PHE A 303 21.01 14.48 -2.04
C PHE A 303 20.19 13.58 -1.10
N ASP A 304 20.81 12.61 -0.44
CA ASP A 304 20.12 11.74 0.49
C ASP A 304 19.82 12.47 1.80
N ASP A 305 18.56 12.40 2.21
CA ASP A 305 18.12 12.86 3.52
C ASP A 305 18.35 11.75 4.55
N LEU A 306 19.54 11.74 5.15
CA LEU A 306 19.94 10.75 6.16
C LEU A 306 19.20 10.89 7.49
N ASP A 307 18.52 12.02 7.68
CA ASP A 307 17.66 12.29 8.83
C ASP A 307 16.19 11.91 8.55
N ARG A 308 15.89 11.37 7.36
CA ARG A 308 14.55 10.92 7.01
C ARG A 308 14.11 9.81 7.97
N SER A 309 12.87 9.93 8.45
CA SER A 309 12.24 8.90 9.27
C SER A 309 12.23 7.55 8.54
N PRO A 310 12.29 6.42 9.27
CA PRO A 310 12.19 5.11 8.66
C PRO A 310 10.96 4.96 7.77
N TYR A 311 11.07 4.19 6.70
CA TYR A 311 9.94 3.89 5.81
C TYR A 311 10.09 2.51 5.16
N TRP A 312 8.97 1.92 4.81
CA TRP A 312 8.87 0.67 4.07
C TRP A 312 8.78 0.94 2.57
N GLU A 313 9.40 0.08 1.77
CA GLU A 313 9.23 0.07 0.31
C GLU A 313 9.28 -1.37 -0.21
N VAL A 314 8.83 -1.59 -1.44
CA VAL A 314 9.01 -2.86 -2.16
C VAL A 314 9.88 -2.60 -3.38
N THR A 315 11.05 -3.25 -3.43
CA THR A 315 11.98 -3.14 -4.56
C THR A 315 12.49 -4.53 -4.89
N ASP A 316 12.65 -4.81 -6.19
CA ASP A 316 13.09 -6.12 -6.70
C ASP A 316 12.30 -7.30 -6.11
N SER A 317 10.99 -7.15 -5.94
CA SER A 317 10.10 -8.14 -5.30
C SER A 317 10.50 -8.51 -3.87
N HIS A 318 11.07 -7.59 -3.11
CA HIS A 318 11.38 -7.75 -1.69
C HIS A 318 10.80 -6.61 -0.88
N LEU A 319 10.39 -6.90 0.36
CA LEU A 319 10.05 -5.86 1.33
C LEU A 319 11.36 -5.30 1.88
N HIS A 320 11.50 -3.98 1.79
CA HIS A 320 12.62 -3.23 2.29
C HIS A 320 12.18 -2.31 3.44
N LEU A 321 13.03 -2.17 4.45
CA LEU A 321 12.93 -1.12 5.46
C LEU A 321 14.18 -0.25 5.36
N ARG A 322 13.97 1.03 5.06
CA ARG A 322 15.02 2.04 5.01
C ARG A 322 15.07 2.76 6.35
N CYS A 323 16.25 2.78 6.98
CA CYS A 323 16.52 3.44 8.25
C CYS A 323 17.80 4.27 8.15
N GLY A 324 17.71 5.48 7.57
CA GLY A 324 18.87 6.32 7.27
C GLY A 324 19.81 5.60 6.29
N GLU A 325 21.05 5.34 6.71
CA GLU A 325 22.08 4.64 5.92
C GLU A 325 21.92 3.11 5.89
N VAL A 326 20.93 2.54 6.59
CA VAL A 326 20.74 1.09 6.68
C VAL A 326 19.51 0.68 5.90
N ASP A 327 19.67 -0.31 5.02
CA ASP A 327 18.58 -0.95 4.29
C ASP A 327 18.44 -2.41 4.72
N PHE A 328 17.22 -2.80 5.08
CA PHE A 328 16.89 -4.18 5.42
C PHE A 328 16.08 -4.80 4.31
N LYS A 329 16.63 -5.82 3.66
CA LYS A 329 15.91 -6.66 2.70
C LYS A 329 15.36 -7.91 3.39
N PHE A 330 14.04 -8.01 3.56
CA PHE A 330 13.40 -9.16 4.21
C PHE A 330 13.07 -10.29 3.24
N VAL A 331 13.33 -11.52 3.68
CA VAL A 331 13.07 -12.74 2.91
C VAL A 331 12.27 -13.77 3.67
N ASP A 332 11.43 -14.52 2.95
CA ASP A 332 10.67 -15.68 3.39
C ASP A 332 11.46 -17.00 3.31
N ASP A 333 12.59 -17.01 2.60
CA ASP A 333 13.52 -18.13 2.52
C ASP A 333 14.97 -17.62 2.61
N ARG A 334 15.72 -18.13 3.59
CA ARG A 334 17.14 -17.78 3.80
C ARG A 334 18.02 -18.02 2.56
N ARG A 335 17.63 -18.94 1.68
CA ARG A 335 18.36 -19.20 0.42
C ARG A 335 18.44 -17.98 -0.48
N LYS A 336 17.48 -17.05 -0.37
CA LYS A 336 17.46 -15.79 -1.12
C LYS A 336 18.57 -14.81 -0.70
N ILE A 337 19.20 -15.01 0.46
CA ILE A 337 20.31 -14.17 0.97
C ILE A 337 21.63 -14.94 1.13
N SER A 338 21.68 -16.24 0.84
CA SER A 338 22.89 -17.07 1.03
C SER A 338 24.03 -16.79 0.03
N HIS A 339 23.79 -16.04 -1.05
CA HIS A 339 24.75 -15.79 -2.13
C HIS A 339 25.03 -14.30 -2.34
N ARG A 340 24.90 -13.49 -1.29
CA ARG A 340 25.16 -12.05 -1.36
C ARG A 340 26.65 -11.79 -1.67
N THR A 341 26.87 -10.75 -2.47
CA THR A 341 28.22 -10.28 -2.87
C THR A 341 28.73 -9.14 -2.01
N GLU A 342 27.83 -8.44 -1.33
CA GLU A 342 28.20 -7.41 -0.37
C GLU A 342 28.71 -8.08 0.91
N MET A 343 29.93 -7.70 1.31
CA MET A 343 30.54 -8.21 2.53
C MET A 343 30.29 -7.23 3.67
N GLY A 344 29.82 -7.75 4.80
CA GLY A 344 29.77 -7.04 6.05
C GLY A 344 31.17 -6.85 6.65
N ILE A 345 31.21 -6.19 7.81
CA ILE A 345 32.44 -5.93 8.54
C ILE A 345 32.34 -6.65 9.89
N ALA A 346 33.00 -7.80 10.00
CA ALA A 346 33.12 -8.54 11.25
C ALA A 346 33.74 -7.66 12.35
N PRO A 347 32.99 -7.30 13.41
CA PRO A 347 33.47 -6.44 14.48
C PRO A 347 34.48 -7.20 15.35
N ARG A 348 35.31 -6.45 16.06
CA ARG A 348 36.13 -7.00 17.13
C ARG A 348 35.25 -7.31 18.33
N TRP A 349 35.65 -8.29 19.15
CA TRP A 349 34.89 -8.70 20.32
C TRP A 349 34.50 -7.51 21.22
N PHE A 350 35.46 -6.65 21.57
CA PHE A 350 35.22 -5.50 22.45
C PHE A 350 34.28 -4.43 21.86
N GLU A 351 34.09 -4.41 20.54
CA GLU A 351 33.18 -3.45 19.87
C GLU A 351 31.71 -3.87 20.05
N ILE A 352 31.46 -5.17 20.23
CA ILE A 352 30.11 -5.74 20.23
C ILE A 352 29.68 -6.33 21.58
N GLU A 353 30.62 -6.70 22.45
CA GLU A 353 30.37 -7.36 23.76
C GLU A 353 29.28 -6.66 24.58
N TYR A 354 29.39 -5.34 24.79
CA TYR A 354 28.40 -4.57 25.55
C TYR A 354 26.98 -4.61 24.96
N ARG A 355 26.85 -4.75 23.63
CA ARG A 355 25.54 -4.89 22.97
C ARG A 355 25.01 -6.32 23.11
N LEU A 356 25.90 -7.32 23.05
CA LEU A 356 25.55 -8.73 23.21
C LEU A 356 24.99 -9.05 24.61
N ASP A 357 25.41 -8.33 25.65
CA ASP A 357 24.90 -8.48 27.03
C ASP A 357 23.38 -8.30 27.15
N ARG A 358 22.73 -7.68 26.16
CA ARG A 358 21.26 -7.49 26.12
C ARG A 358 20.52 -8.75 25.68
N TYR A 359 21.23 -9.74 25.16
CA TYR A 359 20.70 -10.95 24.54
C TYR A 359 21.23 -12.20 25.24
N GLY A 360 20.51 -13.32 25.13
CA GLY A 360 21.06 -14.60 25.59
C GLY A 360 22.02 -15.13 24.54
N ILE A 361 23.33 -15.18 24.79
CA ILE A 361 24.28 -15.71 23.80
C ILE A 361 24.25 -17.25 23.84
N GLU A 362 23.91 -17.91 22.74
CA GLU A 362 23.87 -19.37 22.62
C GLU A 362 25.08 -19.93 21.84
N GLY A 363 25.65 -19.12 20.94
CA GLY A 363 26.80 -19.52 20.14
C GLY A 363 27.62 -18.33 19.64
N LEU A 364 28.93 -18.53 19.47
CA LEU A 364 29.87 -17.56 18.94
C LEU A 364 30.81 -18.22 17.94
N GLU A 365 31.07 -17.53 16.84
CA GLU A 365 32.03 -17.91 15.83
C GLU A 365 33.02 -16.76 15.63
N PHE A 366 34.30 -17.04 15.81
CA PHE A 366 35.35 -16.02 15.67
C PHE A 366 36.47 -16.50 14.76
N THR A 367 37.17 -15.52 14.20
CA THR A 367 38.37 -15.72 13.41
C THR A 367 39.53 -14.93 14.04
N SER A 368 40.70 -15.57 14.08
CA SER A 368 41.97 -14.95 14.44
C SER A 368 43.01 -15.35 13.39
N PRO A 369 44.17 -14.67 13.32
CA PRO A 369 45.21 -15.02 12.34
C PRO A 369 45.60 -16.51 12.44
N GLY A 370 45.14 -17.30 11.46
CA GLY A 370 45.44 -18.73 11.37
C GLY A 370 44.46 -19.69 12.06
N SER A 371 43.36 -19.22 12.67
CA SER A 371 42.35 -20.11 13.26
C SER A 371 40.92 -19.57 13.15
N LYS A 372 39.97 -20.49 12.96
CA LYS A 372 38.53 -20.23 13.01
C LYS A 372 37.93 -21.17 14.06
N THR A 373 37.23 -20.63 15.03
CA THR A 373 36.70 -21.39 16.16
C THR A 373 35.23 -21.05 16.37
N ARG A 374 34.43 -22.09 16.60
CA ARG A 374 33.00 -21.96 16.94
C ARG A 374 32.78 -22.55 18.33
N ILE A 375 32.18 -21.76 19.20
CA ILE A 375 31.78 -22.14 20.55
C ILE A 375 30.26 -22.12 20.59
N ARG A 376 29.64 -23.14 21.17
CA ARG A 376 28.20 -23.20 21.41
C ARG A 376 27.94 -23.63 22.84
N SER A 377 26.92 -23.05 23.46
CA SER A 377 26.44 -23.49 24.76
C SER A 377 25.98 -24.94 24.67
N SER A 378 26.42 -25.77 25.60
CA SER A 378 25.88 -27.12 25.80
C SER A 378 24.71 -27.15 26.78
N THR A 379 24.39 -26.01 27.42
CA THR A 379 23.33 -25.88 28.43
C THR A 379 22.21 -24.98 27.92
N THR A 380 21.01 -25.16 28.47
CA THR A 380 19.84 -24.30 28.20
C THR A 380 19.96 -22.89 28.78
N GLU A 381 20.99 -22.66 29.58
CA GLU A 381 21.26 -21.41 30.30
C GLU A 381 22.03 -20.39 29.42
N GLY A 382 22.75 -20.86 28.39
CA GLY A 382 23.50 -20.04 27.44
C GLY A 382 24.99 -19.97 27.77
N LEU A 383 25.77 -19.31 26.89
CA LEU A 383 27.22 -19.15 27.04
C LEU A 383 27.64 -18.32 28.27
N PRO A 384 26.99 -17.19 28.62
CA PRO A 384 27.44 -16.37 29.75
C PRO A 384 27.34 -17.07 31.11
N GLU A 385 26.40 -18.01 31.26
CA GLU A 385 26.22 -18.79 32.50
C GLU A 385 27.10 -20.05 32.53
N SER A 386 27.51 -20.56 31.36
CA SER A 386 28.30 -21.79 31.25
C SER A 386 29.81 -21.56 31.07
N MET A 387 30.24 -20.35 30.73
CA MET A 387 31.63 -20.02 30.45
C MET A 387 31.99 -18.62 30.97
N ASP A 388 33.21 -18.47 31.49
CA ASP A 388 33.75 -17.17 31.88
C ASP A 388 34.03 -16.32 30.63
N MET A 389 33.10 -15.42 30.32
CA MET A 389 33.18 -14.52 29.16
C MET A 389 34.35 -13.54 29.27
N GLN A 390 34.76 -13.17 30.48
CA GLN A 390 35.91 -12.30 30.70
C GLN A 390 37.22 -13.04 30.38
N ALA A 391 37.35 -14.29 30.80
CA ALA A 391 38.47 -15.15 30.42
C ALA A 391 38.48 -15.43 28.90
N LEU A 392 37.31 -15.58 28.26
CA LEU A 392 37.21 -15.69 26.80
C LEU A 392 37.71 -14.41 26.12
N SER A 393 37.28 -13.25 26.57
CA SER A 393 37.70 -11.93 26.06
C SER A 393 39.23 -11.78 26.14
N GLU A 394 39.83 -12.12 27.28
CA GLU A 394 41.29 -12.10 27.48
C GLU A 394 42.02 -13.11 26.57
N ALA A 395 41.47 -14.31 26.38
CA ALA A 395 42.08 -15.37 25.57
C ALA A 395 42.00 -15.10 24.06
N LEU A 396 40.93 -14.46 23.60
CA LEU A 396 40.72 -14.09 22.21
C LEU A 396 41.66 -12.95 21.77
N GLY A 397 41.98 -12.03 22.69
CA GLY A 397 42.83 -10.88 22.43
C GLY A 397 42.21 -9.83 21.49
N GLU A 398 42.90 -8.71 21.29
CA GLU A 398 42.37 -7.53 20.57
C GLU A 398 42.14 -7.72 19.06
N MET A 399 42.67 -8.80 18.48
CA MET A 399 42.59 -9.08 17.03
C MET A 399 41.50 -10.08 16.65
N ALA A 400 40.83 -10.72 17.62
CA ALA A 400 39.74 -11.63 17.32
C ALA A 400 38.54 -10.87 16.75
N ARG A 401 38.05 -11.33 15.60
CA ARG A 401 36.84 -10.81 14.97
C ARG A 401 35.70 -11.80 15.12
N VAL A 402 34.52 -11.29 15.43
CA VAL A 402 33.29 -12.05 15.56
C VAL A 402 32.68 -12.20 14.17
N MET A 403 32.70 -13.41 13.64
CA MET A 403 32.15 -13.73 12.32
C MET A 403 30.65 -13.94 12.40
N ALA A 404 30.19 -14.68 13.41
CA ALA A 404 28.77 -14.92 13.63
C ALA A 404 28.43 -15.10 15.11
N VAL A 405 27.20 -14.76 15.49
CA VAL A 405 26.65 -15.00 16.83
C VAL A 405 25.29 -15.67 16.70
N GLU A 406 25.02 -16.68 17.52
CA GLU A 406 23.68 -17.24 17.73
C GLU A 406 23.13 -16.71 19.05
N LEU A 407 21.99 -16.02 18.98
CA LEU A 407 21.34 -15.31 20.08
C LEU A 407 19.97 -15.89 20.37
N ARG A 408 19.61 -16.00 21.64
CA ARG A 408 18.25 -16.19 22.12
C ARG A 408 17.60 -14.84 22.34
N TRP A 409 16.48 -14.61 21.66
CA TRP A 409 15.69 -13.40 21.83
C TRP A 409 15.14 -13.30 23.29
N PRO A 410 15.25 -12.13 23.95
CA PRO A 410 14.89 -12.00 25.36
C PRO A 410 13.49 -12.51 25.68
N ARG A 411 13.35 -13.28 26.77
CA ARG A 411 12.07 -13.86 27.24
C ARG A 411 11.34 -14.70 26.19
N SER A 412 12.04 -15.16 25.17
CA SER A 412 11.51 -15.99 24.09
C SER A 412 12.32 -17.27 23.91
N ARG A 413 11.74 -18.21 23.15
CA ARG A 413 12.40 -19.44 22.71
C ARG A 413 12.97 -19.33 21.29
N HIS A 414 12.87 -18.15 20.69
CA HIS A 414 13.37 -17.92 19.35
C HIS A 414 14.87 -17.63 19.37
N ASN A 415 15.59 -18.34 18.50
CA ASN A 415 17.00 -18.11 18.26
C ASN A 415 17.17 -17.31 16.97
N ILE A 416 18.19 -16.47 16.92
CA ILE A 416 18.55 -15.58 15.83
C ILE A 416 20.03 -15.78 15.55
N GLU A 417 20.40 -16.08 14.31
CA GLU A 417 21.79 -16.13 13.86
C GLU A 417 22.13 -14.80 13.18
N ILE A 418 23.23 -14.19 13.61
CA ILE A 418 23.78 -12.96 13.04
C ILE A 418 25.08 -13.35 12.36
N ASP A 419 25.18 -13.12 11.06
CA ASP A 419 26.41 -13.26 10.29
C ASP A 419 26.94 -11.85 9.97
N PHE A 420 28.05 -11.48 10.61
CA PHE A 420 28.67 -10.16 10.42
C PHE A 420 29.49 -10.08 9.12
N ASP A 421 29.91 -11.22 8.58
CA ASP A 421 30.66 -11.28 7.32
C ASP A 421 29.71 -11.23 6.13
N GLY A 422 28.57 -11.92 6.23
CA GLY A 422 27.48 -11.87 5.26
C GLY A 422 26.55 -10.66 5.41
N SER A 423 26.63 -9.93 6.52
CA SER A 423 25.70 -8.87 6.92
C SER A 423 24.23 -9.33 6.91
N THR A 424 23.94 -10.44 7.59
CA THR A 424 22.60 -11.02 7.64
C THR A 424 22.12 -11.31 9.07
N VAL A 425 20.80 -11.29 9.22
CA VAL A 425 20.06 -11.63 10.44
C VAL A 425 19.05 -12.69 10.09
N GLU A 426 19.22 -13.91 10.61
CA GLU A 426 18.39 -15.06 10.27
C GLU A 426 17.66 -15.61 11.50
N SER A 427 16.40 -15.99 11.31
CA SER A 427 15.66 -16.75 12.32
C SER A 427 16.10 -18.21 12.32
N VAL A 428 16.44 -18.76 13.48
CA VAL A 428 16.75 -20.17 13.65
C VAL A 428 15.47 -20.90 14.08
N GLY A 429 15.01 -21.82 13.24
CA GLY A 429 13.83 -22.65 13.54
C GLY A 429 12.53 -22.04 13.02
N ALA A 430 11.82 -21.24 13.82
CA ALA A 430 10.56 -20.60 13.42
C ALA A 430 10.81 -19.22 12.80
N ALA A 431 9.99 -18.81 11.83
CA ALA A 431 10.06 -17.48 11.25
C ALA A 431 9.73 -16.41 12.31
N LEU A 432 10.32 -15.23 12.18
CA LEU A 432 10.18 -14.11 13.11
C LEU A 432 9.58 -12.90 12.43
N SER A 433 9.03 -11.99 13.23
CA SER A 433 8.55 -10.73 12.69
C SER A 433 9.70 -9.87 12.13
N PRO A 434 9.51 -9.17 10.99
CA PRO A 434 10.50 -8.27 10.41
C PRO A 434 11.09 -7.26 11.41
N HIS A 435 10.28 -6.72 12.33
CA HIS A 435 10.78 -5.72 13.28
C HIS A 435 11.81 -6.28 14.28
N ILE A 436 11.73 -7.58 14.62
CA ILE A 436 12.69 -8.22 15.52
C ILE A 436 14.03 -8.34 14.79
N LEU A 437 14.00 -8.84 13.54
CA LEU A 437 15.19 -8.98 12.72
C LEU A 437 15.83 -7.61 12.45
N ALA A 438 15.02 -6.59 12.16
CA ALA A 438 15.45 -5.22 11.97
C ALA A 438 16.09 -4.64 13.23
N TYR A 439 15.47 -4.82 14.40
CA TYR A 439 16.01 -4.31 15.65
C TYR A 439 17.40 -4.89 15.96
N VAL A 440 17.54 -6.22 15.86
CA VAL A 440 18.82 -6.89 16.12
C VAL A 440 19.86 -6.49 15.08
N GLY A 441 19.48 -6.38 13.80
CA GLY A 441 20.39 -5.94 12.76
C GLY A 441 20.82 -4.47 12.92
N LEU A 442 19.91 -3.57 13.32
CA LEU A 442 20.25 -2.18 13.63
C LEU A 442 21.22 -2.09 14.83
N ASP A 443 20.97 -2.87 15.88
CA ASP A 443 21.79 -2.85 17.09
C ASP A 443 23.17 -3.49 16.87
N LEU A 444 23.25 -4.63 16.17
CA LEU A 444 24.48 -5.41 16.07
C LEU A 444 25.25 -5.23 14.76
N LEU A 445 24.57 -5.26 13.61
CA LEU A 445 25.23 -5.08 12.30
C LEU A 445 25.44 -3.59 12.01
N GLY A 446 24.38 -2.80 12.14
CA GLY A 446 24.41 -1.35 11.90
C GLY A 446 25.05 -0.55 13.03
N GLN A 447 25.17 -1.13 14.23
CA GLN A 447 25.70 -0.50 15.45
C GLN A 447 25.14 0.90 15.70
N VAL A 448 23.85 1.11 15.41
CA VAL A 448 23.23 2.45 15.49
C VAL A 448 23.15 2.93 16.94
N SER A 449 22.97 4.24 17.11
CA SER A 449 22.87 4.86 18.43
C SER A 449 21.58 4.43 19.16
N PRO A 450 21.58 4.46 20.51
CA PRO A 450 20.39 4.29 21.33
C PRO A 450 19.17 5.10 20.86
N GLY A 451 19.37 6.38 20.51
CA GLY A 451 18.30 7.25 20.01
C GLY A 451 17.67 6.73 18.72
N LYS A 452 18.48 6.29 17.75
CA LYS A 452 17.97 5.71 16.50
C LYS A 452 17.20 4.41 16.72
N LEU A 453 17.59 3.59 17.70
CA LEU A 453 16.81 2.40 18.09
C LEU A 453 15.44 2.78 18.67
N ILE A 454 15.35 3.88 19.43
CA ILE A 454 14.09 4.40 19.97
C ILE A 454 13.23 4.96 18.84
N ASP A 455 13.79 5.71 17.90
CA ASP A 455 13.07 6.25 16.74
C ASP A 455 12.49 5.12 15.88
N PHE A 456 13.28 4.06 15.66
CA PHE A 456 12.81 2.84 14.99
C PHE A 456 11.65 2.19 15.76
N GLN A 457 11.76 2.05 17.08
CA GLN A 457 10.68 1.49 17.92
C GLN A 457 9.39 2.32 17.82
N GLN A 458 9.49 3.65 17.84
CA GLN A 458 8.35 4.55 17.71
C GLN A 458 7.69 4.41 16.33
N PHE A 459 8.51 4.30 15.28
CA PHE A 459 8.04 4.09 13.91
C PHE A 459 7.23 2.80 13.81
N VAL A 460 7.79 1.65 14.22
CA VAL A 460 7.13 0.36 14.05
C VAL A 460 5.92 0.17 14.96
N THR A 461 5.87 0.82 16.13
CA THR A 461 4.73 0.73 17.06
C THR A 461 3.60 1.72 16.75
N ALA A 462 3.76 2.57 15.72
CA ALA A 462 2.82 3.61 15.33
C ALA A 462 2.38 4.49 16.53
N GLY A 463 3.32 4.91 17.37
CA GLY A 463 3.07 5.75 18.55
C GLY A 463 2.26 5.06 19.64
N ASP A 464 2.73 3.92 20.13
CA ASP A 464 2.15 3.11 21.22
C ASP A 464 0.79 2.43 20.94
N ARG A 465 0.21 2.61 19.75
CA ARG A 465 -1.10 2.02 19.41
C ARG A 465 -1.03 0.50 19.19
N PHE A 466 0.13 -0.03 18.84
CA PHE A 466 0.34 -1.47 18.71
C PHE A 466 1.35 -1.98 19.75
N PRO A 467 0.87 -2.57 20.85
CA PRO A 467 1.71 -2.98 21.96
C PRO A 467 2.40 -4.32 21.70
N TRP A 468 2.48 -4.85 20.48
CA TRP A 468 3.18 -6.11 20.24
C TRP A 468 4.69 -6.01 20.60
N TRP A 469 5.22 -4.79 20.69
CA TRP A 469 6.54 -4.52 21.30
C TRP A 469 6.58 -4.83 22.81
N ASN A 470 5.45 -4.72 23.50
CA ASN A 470 5.29 -4.88 24.95
C ASN A 470 4.64 -6.23 25.35
N ASP A 471 3.77 -6.82 24.53
CA ASP A 471 2.82 -7.82 25.02
C ASP A 471 3.34 -9.26 25.04
N ASN A 472 4.35 -9.66 24.26
CA ASN A 472 4.86 -11.04 24.31
C ASN A 472 6.35 -11.23 23.95
N GLY A 473 7.04 -10.16 23.54
CA GLY A 473 8.38 -10.25 22.97
C GLY A 473 9.54 -10.14 23.96
N GLY A 474 9.33 -9.61 25.17
CA GLY A 474 10.44 -9.24 26.05
C GLY A 474 11.26 -8.09 25.44
N ARG A 475 11.17 -6.90 26.01
CA ARG A 475 12.15 -5.86 25.70
C ARG A 475 13.55 -6.43 26.05
N PRO A 476 14.57 -6.28 25.19
CA PRO A 476 15.93 -6.27 25.69
C PRO A 476 15.98 -5.24 26.83
N SER A 477 16.78 -5.52 27.87
CA SER A 477 17.01 -4.63 29.01
C SER A 477 17.01 -3.18 28.54
N ALA A 478 16.28 -2.30 29.25
CA ALA A 478 16.04 -0.92 28.82
C ALA A 478 17.29 -0.32 28.16
N VAL A 479 17.13 0.20 26.93
CA VAL A 479 18.17 0.94 26.23
C VAL A 479 18.72 1.97 27.24
N PRO A 480 20.00 1.88 27.64
CA PRO A 480 20.54 2.80 28.64
C PRO A 480 20.30 4.23 28.17
N GLU A 481 19.59 5.03 28.96
CA GLU A 481 19.25 6.42 28.60
C GLU A 481 20.49 7.33 28.50
N GLN A 482 21.70 6.85 28.80
CA GLN A 482 22.91 7.67 28.80
C GLN A 482 24.15 6.83 28.42
N LEU A 483 24.77 7.18 27.30
CA LEU A 483 26.21 7.11 27.07
C LEU A 483 26.67 8.45 26.48
#